data_AF-A0A924I4C2-F1
#
_entry.id   AF-A0A924I4C2-F1
#
_cell.length_a   1.000
_cell.length_b   1.000
_cell.length_c   1.000
_cell.angle_alpha   90.00
_cell.angle_beta   90.00
_cell.angle_gamma   90.00
#
_symmetry.space_group_name_H-M   'P 1'
#
loop_
_entity.id
_entity.type
_entity.pdbx_description
1 polymer ?
#
loop_
_entity_poly.entity_id
_entity_poly.type
_entity_poly.pdbx_seq_one_letter_code
_entity_poly.pdbx_strand_id
1 'polypeptide(L)' 'MTNFRDAMRRVITGDNAAGQSVIILDGGPSVFAGDPDLGGLFEIWEDSASGPLNP' A
#
# COMPACT_ATOMS: atom_id res chain seq x y z
N MET A 1 13.12 -6.19 -18.34
CA MET A 1 13.14 -5.01 -17.44
C MET A 1 11.87 -5.05 -16.64
N THR A 2 11.96 -5.02 -15.32
CA THR A 2 10.80 -4.82 -14.43
C THR A 2 10.22 -3.45 -14.73
N ASN A 3 8.91 -3.36 -15.01
CA ASN A 3 8.27 -2.08 -15.25
C ASN A 3 8.02 -1.36 -13.90
N PHE A 4 7.66 -0.07 -13.94
CA PHE A 4 7.43 0.72 -12.73
C PHE A 4 6.34 0.12 -11.83
N ARG A 5 5.28 -0.48 -12.41
CA ARG A 5 4.19 -1.11 -11.66
C ARG A 5 4.68 -2.32 -10.86
N ASP A 6 5.50 -3.16 -11.49
CA ASP A 6 6.06 -4.37 -10.88
C ASP A 6 7.10 -4.05 -9.79
N ALA A 7 7.72 -2.87 -9.86
CA ALA A 7 8.75 -2.41 -8.91
C ALA A 7 8.18 -1.64 -7.71
N MET A 8 6.95 -1.14 -7.80
CA MET A 8 6.34 -0.33 -6.74
C MET A 8 5.98 -1.21 -5.53
N ARG A 9 6.29 -0.70 -4.33
CA ARG A 9 6.02 -1.36 -3.04
C ARG A 9 5.44 -0.36 -2.06
N ARG A 10 4.52 -0.81 -1.21
CA ARG A 10 4.02 -0.01 -0.09
C ARG A 10 4.88 -0.25 1.15
N VAL A 11 5.33 0.83 1.77
CA VAL A 11 6.04 0.81 3.05
C VAL A 11 5.12 1.43 4.09
N ILE A 12 4.66 0.62 5.03
CA ILE A 12 3.67 1.02 6.03
C ILE A 12 4.35 0.98 7.40
N THR A 13 4.17 2.03 8.20
CA THR A 13 4.68 2.10 9.57
C THR A 13 3.54 1.99 10.56
N GLY A 14 3.77 1.39 11.72
CA GLY A 14 2.79 1.35 12.81
C GLY A 14 3.41 0.85 14.10
N ASP A 15 2.59 0.51 15.08
CA ASP A 15 3.02 -0.11 16.34
C ASP A 15 2.38 -1.49 16.49
N ASN A 16 3.14 -2.44 17.03
CA ASN A 16 2.60 -3.76 17.39
C ASN A 16 1.83 -3.71 18.72
N ALA A 17 1.25 -4.84 19.12
CA ALA A 17 0.48 -4.94 20.37
C ALA A 17 1.28 -4.64 21.65
N ALA A 18 2.62 -4.65 21.60
CA ALA A 18 3.50 -4.28 22.70
C ALA A 18 3.91 -2.79 22.68
N GLY A 19 3.37 -2.01 21.74
CA GLY A 19 3.71 -0.59 21.56
C GLY A 19 5.08 -0.35 20.93
N GLN A 20 5.61 -1.33 20.20
CA GLN A 20 6.88 -1.20 19.50
C GLN A 20 6.65 -0.84 18.05
N SER A 21 7.43 0.10 17.51
CA SER A 21 7.34 0.47 16.10
C SER A 21 7.72 -0.68 15.19
N VAL A 22 6.91 -0.86 14.14
CA VAL A 22 7.06 -1.89 13.11
C VAL A 22 6.96 -1.26 11.73
N ILE A 23 7.62 -1.91 10.76
CA ILE A 23 7.53 -1.58 9.34
C ILE A 23 6.98 -2.81 8.63
N ILE A 24 5.92 -2.63 7.85
CA ILE A 24 5.32 -3.64 6.99
C ILE A 24 5.68 -3.28 5.55
N LEU A 25 6.34 -4.24 4.88
CA LEU A 25 6.63 -4.16 3.45
C LEU A 25 5.59 -4.99 2.73
N ASP A 26 4.62 -4.30 2.14
CA ASP A 26 3.54 -4.91 1.40
C ASP A 26 3.86 -4.93 -0.12
N GLY A 27 3.03 -5.62 -0.89
CA GLY A 27 3.12 -5.75 -2.34
C GLY A 27 2.89 -4.44 -3.09
N GLY A 28 2.51 -4.58 -4.36
CA GLY A 28 2.12 -3.45 -5.20
C GLY A 28 0.81 -2.80 -4.74
N PRO A 29 0.31 -1.81 -5.50
CA PRO A 29 -0.98 -1.19 -5.25
C PRO A 29 -2.11 -2.22 -5.11
N SER A 30 -3.04 -1.99 -4.19
CA SER A 30 -4.19 -2.87 -3.98
C SER A 30 -5.16 -2.86 -5.17
N VAL A 31 -5.31 -1.70 -5.81
CA VAL A 31 -6.20 -1.46 -6.95
C VAL A 31 -5.61 -0.39 -7.87
N PHE A 32 -6.10 -0.34 -9.12
CA PHE A 32 -5.85 0.74 -10.07
C PHE A 32 -7.16 1.23 -10.69
N ALA A 33 -7.21 2.53 -11.04
CA ALA A 33 -8.34 3.16 -11.70
C ALA A 33 -7.89 3.79 -13.03
N GLY A 34 -8.54 3.41 -14.13
CA GLY A 34 -8.10 3.76 -15.49
C GLY A 34 -6.90 2.92 -15.95
N ASP A 35 -6.28 3.27 -17.07
CA ASP A 35 -5.01 2.67 -17.51
C ASP A 35 -3.84 3.49 -16.94
N PRO A 36 -3.05 2.94 -15.99
CA PRO A 36 -1.95 3.68 -15.41
C PRO A 36 -0.85 4.12 -16.40
N ASP A 37 -0.76 3.52 -17.59
CA ASP A 37 0.23 3.91 -18.62
C ASP A 37 -0.27 5.10 -19.44
N LEU A 38 -1.56 5.46 -19.29
CA LEU A 38 -2.22 6.60 -19.90
C LEU A 38 -2.68 7.63 -18.85
N GLY A 39 -2.08 7.60 -17.65
CA GLY A 39 -2.39 8.54 -16.57
C GLY A 39 -3.48 8.09 -15.59
N GLY A 40 -3.75 6.78 -15.51
CA GLY A 40 -4.57 6.19 -14.45
C GLY A 40 -3.93 6.31 -13.05
N LEU A 41 -4.70 5.96 -12.03
CA LEU A 41 -4.32 6.08 -10.62
C LEU A 41 -4.04 4.71 -10.01
N PHE A 42 -3.12 4.67 -9.06
CA PHE A 42 -2.90 3.53 -8.18
C PHE A 42 -3.46 3.85 -6.81
N GLU A 43 -4.27 2.94 -6.28
CA GLU A 43 -4.72 3.03 -4.90
C GLU A 43 -3.56 2.63 -3.98
N ILE A 44 -3.22 3.53 -3.04
CA ILE A 44 -2.11 3.31 -2.12
C ILE A 44 -2.63 2.88 -0.76
N TRP A 45 -3.71 3.49 -0.27
CA TRP A 45 -4.24 3.21 1.06
C TRP A 45 -5.67 3.72 1.22
N GLU A 46 -6.57 2.86 1.68
CA GLU A 46 -7.78 3.28 2.35
C GLU A 46 -7.83 2.69 3.76
N ASP A 47 -8.51 3.38 4.68
CA ASP A 47 -8.86 2.83 5.97
C ASP A 47 -10.34 3.06 6.22
N SER A 48 -10.92 2.16 7.00
CA SER A 48 -12.16 2.44 7.72
C SER A 48 -11.95 3.63 8.66
N ALA A 49 -12.99 4.43 8.90
CA ALA A 49 -12.89 5.55 9.84
C ALA A 49 -12.51 5.12 11.28
N SER A 50 -12.67 3.83 11.61
CA SER A 50 -12.28 3.23 12.88
C SER A 50 -12.18 1.71 12.75
N GLY A 51 -11.16 1.11 13.37
CA GLY A 51 -10.96 -0.34 13.42
C GLY A 51 -9.46 -0.70 13.40
N PRO A 52 -9.10 -1.98 13.57
CA PRO A 52 -7.74 -2.42 13.36
C PRO A 52 -7.36 -2.37 11.87
N LEU A 53 -6.17 -1.87 11.57
CA LEU A 53 -5.58 -1.98 10.23
C LEU A 53 -5.41 -3.46 9.88
N ASN A 54 -6.01 -3.90 8.78
CA ASN A 54 -5.88 -5.26 8.27
C ASN A 54 -5.20 -5.21 6.89
N PRO A 55 -3.85 -5.05 6.87
CA PRO A 55 -3.08 -4.95 5.63
C PRO A 55 -3.11 -6.24 4.80
#